data_AF-A0A9X5H9L0-F1
#
_entry.id   AF-A0A9X5H9L0-F1
#
_cell.length_a   1.000
_cell.length_b   1.000
_cell.length_c   1.000
_cell.angle_alpha   90.00
_cell.angle_beta   90.00
_cell.angle_gamma   90.00
#
_symmetry.space_group_name_H-M   'P 1'
#
loop_
_entity.id
_entity.type
_entity.pdbx_description
1 polymer ?
#
loop_
_entity_poly.entity_id
_entity_poly.type
_entity_poly.pdbx_seq_one_letter_code
_entity_poly.pdbx_strand_id
1 'polypeptide(L)' 'MTAAGYLAVDSGGSGLRAVVGVPGRGPLARASSDVPVRTGERGIDPGHFLEQLVPMARAMCAEA' A
#
# COMPACT_ATOMS: atom_id res chain seq x y z
N MET A 1 -21.35 -12.25 8.22
CA MET A 1 -20.45 -11.22 8.76
C MET A 1 -19.39 -10.92 7.74
N THR A 2 -19.27 -9.66 7.31
CA THR A 2 -18.06 -9.21 6.62
C THR A 2 -16.94 -9.15 7.66
N ALA A 3 -15.81 -9.81 7.39
CA ALA A 3 -14.63 -9.69 8.24
C ALA A 3 -13.92 -8.37 7.89
N ALA A 4 -13.36 -7.69 8.89
CA ALA A 4 -12.53 -6.52 8.64
C ALA A 4 -11.29 -6.94 7.84
N GLY A 5 -11.06 -6.29 6.69
CA GLY A 5 -9.85 -6.45 5.91
C GLY A 5 -8.71 -5.58 6.45
N TYR A 6 -7.50 -5.81 5.96
CA TYR A 6 -6.32 -4.99 6.21
C TYR A 6 -5.68 -4.55 4.90
N LEU A 7 -5.01 -3.39 4.97
CA LEU A 7 -4.04 -2.93 3.98
C LEU A 7 -2.70 -2.83 4.67
N ALA A 8 -1.77 -3.73 4.35
CA ALA A 8 -0.40 -3.69 4.85
C ALA A 8 0.47 -2.93 3.85
N VAL A 9 1.23 -1.94 4.33
CA VAL A 9 2.04 -1.05 3.48
C VAL A 9 3.48 -1.01 4.00
N ASP A 10 4.43 -1.23 3.10
CA ASP A 10 5.87 -1.11 3.34
C ASP A 10 6.47 -0.07 2.40
N SER A 11 7.04 0.98 2.96
CA SER A 11 7.69 2.08 2.24
C SER A 11 9.18 2.06 2.54
N GLY A 12 9.99 1.71 1.55
CA GLY A 12 11.44 1.63 1.66
C GLY A 12 12.16 2.44 0.59
N GLY A 13 13.50 2.45 0.65
CA GLY A 13 14.34 3.14 -0.35
C GLY A 13 14.23 2.56 -1.76
N SER A 14 13.64 1.37 -1.91
CA SER A 14 13.38 0.71 -3.20
C SER A 14 11.97 0.97 -3.75
N GLY A 15 11.15 1.79 -3.08
CA GLY A 15 9.76 2.02 -3.47
C GLY A 15 8.72 1.60 -2.44
N LEU A 16 7.48 1.46 -2.90
CA LEU A 16 6.30 1.18 -2.09
C LEU A 16 5.74 -0.20 -2.41
N ARG A 17 5.45 -1.00 -1.40
CA ARG A 17 4.82 -2.32 -1.53
C ARG A 17 3.58 -2.37 -0.67
N ALA A 18 2.49 -2.94 -1.18
CA ALA A 18 1.26 -3.08 -0.42
C ALA A 18 0.54 -4.41 -0.67
N VAL A 19 -0.24 -4.83 0.31
CA VAL A 19 -1.04 -6.06 0.30
C VAL A 19 -2.41 -5.79 0.90
N VAL A 20 -3.47 -6.25 0.22
CA VAL A 20 -4.83 -6.33 0.78
C VAL A 20 -5.11 -7.77 1.23
N GLY A 21 -5.74 -7.91 2.40
CA GLY A 21 -6.12 -9.22 2.90
C GLY A 21 -7.18 -9.21 3.99
N VAL A 22 -7.56 -10.40 4.43
CA VAL A 22 -8.48 -10.65 5.55
C VAL A 22 -7.78 -11.56 6.56
N PRO A 23 -7.87 -11.30 7.87
CA PRO A 23 -7.29 -12.18 8.88
C PRO A 23 -7.72 -13.64 8.71
N GLY A 24 -6.76 -14.57 8.85
CA GLY A 24 -7.00 -16.01 8.69
C GLY A 24 -7.08 -16.50 7.24
N ARG A 25 -6.82 -15.64 6.25
CA ARG A 25 -6.68 -16.01 4.84
C ARG A 25 -5.32 -15.57 4.29
N GLY A 26 -4.92 -16.14 3.15
CA GLY A 26 -3.80 -15.64 2.37
C GLY A 26 -4.06 -14.23 1.82
N PRO A 27 -3.01 -13.55 1.31
CA PRO A 27 -3.15 -12.25 0.67
C PRO A 27 -4.08 -12.33 -0.53
N LEU A 28 -5.00 -11.37 -0.65
CA LEU A 28 -6.00 -11.34 -1.73
C LEU A 28 -5.46 -10.63 -2.97
N ALA A 29 -4.74 -9.52 -2.78
CA ALA A 29 -4.08 -8.78 -3.85
C ALA A 29 -2.79 -8.14 -3.33
N ARG A 30 -1.82 -7.90 -4.23
CA ARG A 30 -0.52 -7.30 -3.92
C ARG A 30 -0.10 -6.38 -5.06
N ALA A 31 0.50 -5.26 -4.73
CA ALA A 31 1.03 -4.33 -5.71
C ALA A 31 2.31 -3.65 -5.20
N SER A 32 3.09 -3.13 -6.14
CA SER A 32 4.32 -2.41 -5.84
C SER A 32 4.59 -1.29 -6.84
N SER A 33 5.26 -0.25 -6.36
CA SER A 33 5.88 0.82 -7.12
C SER A 33 7.38 0.77 -6.84
N ASP A 34 8.20 0.85 -7.87
CA ASP A 34 9.66 0.98 -7.76
C ASP A 34 10.11 2.43 -7.53
N VAL A 35 9.17 3.38 -7.47
CA VAL A 35 9.42 4.79 -7.20
C VAL A 35 9.47 5.03 -5.68
N PRO A 36 10.63 5.39 -5.11
CA PRO A 36 10.71 5.72 -3.69
C PRO A 36 9.83 6.93 -3.34
N VAL A 37 9.26 6.91 -2.14
CA VAL A 37 8.53 8.06 -1.61
C VAL A 37 9.52 9.20 -1.39
N ARG A 38 9.09 10.42 -1.66
CA ARG A 38 9.94 11.62 -1.53
C ARG A 38 10.22 11.82 -0.04
N THR A 39 11.42 12.25 0.31
CA THR A 39 11.80 12.52 1.70
C THR A 39 12.34 13.94 1.82
N GLY A 40 12.04 14.60 2.94
CA GLY A 40 12.63 15.88 3.34
C GLY A 40 13.11 15.85 4.79
N GLU A 41 13.41 17.01 5.36
CA GLU A 41 13.95 17.14 6.73
C GLU A 41 13.06 16.50 7.81
N ARG A 42 11.77 16.34 7.55
CA ARG A 42 10.78 15.74 8.47
C ARG A 42 10.46 14.28 8.17
N GLY A 43 11.22 13.62 7.30
CA GLY A 43 10.96 12.26 6.85
C GLY A 43 10.16 12.22 5.55
N ILE A 44 9.27 11.22 5.40
CA ILE A 44 8.53 11.00 4.15
C ILE A 44 7.57 12.16 3.84
N ASP A 45 7.44 12.47 2.56
CA ASP A 45 6.42 13.36 2.03
C ASP A 45 5.07 12.64 2.05
N PRO A 46 4.12 13.05 2.92
CA PRO A 46 2.83 12.40 3.04
C PRO A 46 1.96 12.58 1.79
N GLY A 47 2.13 13.67 1.05
CA GLY A 47 1.41 13.91 -0.20
C GLY A 47 1.85 12.92 -1.26
N HIS A 48 3.15 12.83 -1.51
CA HIS A 48 3.69 11.87 -2.47
C HIS A 48 3.41 10.41 -2.07
N PHE A 49 3.41 10.10 -0.77
CA PHE A 49 3.01 8.79 -0.28
C PHE A 49 1.57 8.43 -0.68
N LEU A 50 0.61 9.35 -0.46
CA LEU A 50 -0.80 9.11 -0.81
C LEU A 50 -1.05 9.11 -2.31
N GLU A 51 -0.32 9.91 -3.08
CA GLU A 51 -0.34 9.90 -4.55
C GLU A 51 -0.02 8.51 -5.11
N GLN A 52 0.92 7.78 -4.48
CA GLN A 52 1.24 6.40 -4.87
C GLN A 52 0.27 5.37 -4.24
N LEU A 53 -0.01 5.47 -2.94
CA LEU A 53 -0.75 4.44 -2.21
C LEU A 53 -2.24 4.39 -2.58
N VAL A 54 -2.91 5.52 -2.76
CA VAL A 54 -4.37 5.54 -2.95
C VAL A 54 -4.79 4.86 -4.26
N PRO A 55 -4.16 5.14 -5.42
CA PRO A 55 -4.46 4.41 -6.66
C PRO A 55 -4.16 2.91 -6.53
N MET A 56 -3.03 2.56 -5.90
CA MET A 56 -2.62 1.17 -5.66
C MET A 56 -3.66 0.42 -4.81
N ALA A 57 -4.11 1.01 -3.71
CA ALA A 57 -5.12 0.42 -2.84
C ALA A 57 -6.46 0.24 -3.56
N ARG A 58 -6.89 1.21 -4.39
CA ARG A 58 -8.12 1.09 -5.17
C ARG A 58 -8.06 -0.04 -6.20
N ALA A 59 -6.94 -0.18 -6.89
CA ALA A 59 -6.74 -1.28 -7.84
C ALA A 59 -6.78 -2.64 -7.13
N MET A 60 -6.00 -2.81 -6.05
CA MET A 60 -6.00 -4.05 -5.28
C MET A 60 -7.38 -4.40 -4.68
N CYS A 61 -8.13 -3.41 -4.17
CA CYS A 61 -9.47 -3.63 -3.66
C CYS A 61 -10.49 -4.03 -4.75
N ALA A 62 -10.23 -3.70 -6.02
CA ALA A 62 -11.05 -4.16 -7.14
C ALA A 62 -10.69 -5.59 -7.60
N GLU A 63 -9.48 -6.05 -7.29
CA GLU A 63 -8.98 -7.40 -7.60
C GLU A 63 -9.29 -8.44 -6.50
N ALA A 64 -9.38 -7.99 -5.24
CA ALA A 64 -9.55 -8.81 -4.03
C ALA A 64 -10.99 -9.30 -3.79
#